data_AF-A0A8T1QYP9-F1
#
_entry.id   AF-A0A8T1QYP9-F1
#
_cell.length_a   1.000
_cell.length_b   1.000
_cell.length_c   1.000
_cell.angle_alpha   90.00
_cell.angle_beta   90.00
_cell.angle_gamma   90.00
#
_symmetry.space_group_name_H-M   'P 1'
#
loop_
_entity.id
_entity.type
_entity.pdbx_description
1 polymer ?
#
loop_
_entity_poly.entity_id
_entity_poly.type
_entity_poly.pdbx_seq_one_letter_code
_entity_poly.pdbx_strand_id
1 'polypeptide(L)'
;MGLKLSKQGSRRVEDLSLHNHLINCLSKSLYVRNLVSKQRRRMLVAGYDLDMSFITDRVLAMSFPAEQMRAVYRNPLWQVQSVLDMRHQGHYKIYNLCIEESYDPSHFHGRVEAYPFDDNHVPPLQMVKTFCESVHSWLSSDPENIAVIHCMFLQAGKGRTGLMVCAYLVYIGMSADEALQLYADRRTTNNEGVSIPSQRRYVGYWESIVSFPRGIDNEPPDVNLPQPCSRELRRIRLHDMVNIDRIFFVVSELQEKPNQMYRPSVEVTRNCCRPIKKGYQRANSPRYYISFTNGDKEDKPQSEEEHVVVQMDTESPIIYQKSCLDHYFDKPLQVTGDVRIIFYQKMFGGRLFYCCFNTAFIRNSLIQLKVREMDKVGKKGRSICGPNFCLELLFGPANAKQSSRTTSGDDVESDN
;
A
#
# COMPACT_ATOMS: atom_id res chain seq x y z
N MET A 1 -9.98 -81.47 -26.43
CA MET A 1 -9.55 -81.14 -25.04
C MET A 1 -8.11 -80.64 -25.13
N GLY A 2 -7.63 -79.53 -24.59
CA GLY A 2 -8.15 -78.45 -23.76
C GLY A 2 -7.06 -77.35 -23.77
N LEU A 3 -7.48 -76.09 -23.58
CA LEU A 3 -6.75 -74.85 -23.83
C LEU A 3 -5.40 -74.70 -23.11
N LYS A 4 -4.37 -74.18 -23.81
CA LYS A 4 -3.23 -73.46 -23.21
C LYS A 4 -3.40 -71.96 -23.46
N LEU A 5 -3.83 -71.24 -22.44
CA LEU A 5 -3.91 -69.79 -22.38
C LEU A 5 -2.49 -69.19 -22.38
N SER A 6 -2.19 -68.39 -23.41
CA SER A 6 -1.02 -67.51 -23.45
C SER A 6 -1.20 -66.37 -22.43
N LYS A 7 -0.27 -66.25 -21.47
CA LYS A 7 -0.14 -65.06 -20.62
C LYS A 7 0.28 -63.87 -21.49
N GLN A 8 -0.65 -62.96 -21.75
CA GLN A 8 -0.35 -61.61 -22.23
C GLN A 8 0.03 -60.77 -21.01
N GLY A 9 1.33 -60.51 -20.86
CA GLY A 9 1.89 -59.75 -19.75
C GLY A 9 1.73 -58.24 -19.90
N SER A 10 1.35 -57.61 -18.79
CA SER A 10 1.79 -56.30 -18.31
C SER A 10 1.76 -55.11 -19.28
N ARG A 11 0.58 -54.49 -19.42
CA ARG A 11 0.46 -53.07 -19.83
C ARG A 11 -0.61 -52.25 -19.09
N ARG A 12 -1.48 -52.88 -18.28
CA ARG A 12 -2.62 -52.20 -17.62
C ARG A 12 -2.38 -51.76 -16.17
N VAL A 13 -1.34 -52.28 -15.49
CA VAL A 13 -1.14 -52.04 -14.04
C VAL A 13 -0.27 -50.80 -13.79
N GLU A 14 0.66 -50.48 -14.68
CA GLU A 14 1.46 -49.23 -14.59
C GLU A 14 0.62 -47.99 -14.91
N ASP A 15 -0.33 -48.10 -15.83
CA ASP A 15 -1.18 -46.99 -16.27
C ASP A 15 -2.17 -46.56 -15.16
N LEU A 16 -2.73 -47.53 -14.42
CA LEU A 16 -3.57 -47.25 -13.25
C LEU A 16 -2.79 -46.65 -12.08
N SER A 17 -1.52 -47.04 -11.89
CA SER A 17 -0.70 -46.51 -10.80
C SER A 17 -0.29 -45.06 -11.06
N LEU A 18 0.08 -44.75 -12.31
CA LEU A 18 0.33 -43.38 -12.79
C LEU A 18 -0.93 -42.52 -12.71
N HIS A 19 -2.09 -43.07 -13.11
CA HIS A 19 -3.37 -42.37 -13.02
C HIS A 19 -3.77 -42.07 -11.57
N ASN A 20 -3.58 -43.03 -10.66
CA ASN A 20 -3.82 -42.83 -9.23
C ASN A 20 -2.81 -41.87 -8.58
N HIS A 21 -1.55 -41.87 -9.04
CA HIS A 21 -0.55 -40.90 -8.58
C HIS A 21 -0.88 -39.50 -9.07
N LEU A 22 -1.29 -39.35 -10.34
CA LEU A 22 -1.75 -38.11 -10.94
C LEU A 22 -3.00 -37.58 -10.23
N ILE A 23 -4.01 -38.43 -9.98
CA ILE A 23 -5.20 -38.06 -9.22
C ILE A 23 -4.84 -37.64 -7.80
N ASN A 24 -3.93 -38.34 -7.12
CA ASN A 24 -3.48 -37.95 -5.78
C ASN A 24 -2.65 -36.65 -5.79
N CYS A 25 -1.82 -36.41 -6.80
CA CYS A 25 -1.06 -35.17 -6.98
C CYS A 25 -1.99 -34.00 -7.30
N LEU A 26 -3.01 -34.19 -8.15
CA LEU A 26 -4.05 -33.22 -8.47
C LEU A 26 -4.92 -32.94 -7.25
N SER A 27 -5.32 -33.96 -6.50
CA SER A 27 -6.13 -33.84 -5.28
C SER A 27 -5.36 -33.13 -4.17
N LYS A 28 -4.07 -33.45 -3.98
CA LYS A 28 -3.18 -32.73 -3.05
C LYS A 28 -2.92 -31.29 -3.52
N SER A 29 -2.73 -31.06 -4.82
CA SER A 29 -2.59 -29.72 -5.39
C SER A 29 -3.83 -28.86 -5.16
N LEU A 30 -5.03 -29.38 -5.46
CA LEU A 30 -6.32 -28.73 -5.19
C LEU A 30 -6.53 -28.47 -3.68
N TYR A 31 -6.19 -29.45 -2.83
CA TYR A 31 -6.29 -29.30 -1.39
C TYR A 31 -5.35 -28.21 -0.84
N VAL A 32 -4.09 -28.16 -1.28
CA VAL A 32 -3.17 -27.11 -0.84
C VAL A 32 -3.48 -25.76 -1.47
N ARG A 33 -3.96 -25.71 -2.71
CA ARG A 33 -4.51 -24.50 -3.34
C ARG A 33 -5.68 -23.93 -2.53
N ASN A 34 -6.60 -24.78 -2.08
CA ASN A 34 -7.70 -24.37 -1.20
C ASN A 34 -7.21 -23.93 0.19
N LEU A 35 -6.15 -24.55 0.73
CA LEU A 35 -5.52 -24.13 2.00
C LEU A 35 -4.74 -22.81 1.89
N VAL A 36 -4.24 -22.45 0.72
CA VAL A 36 -3.61 -21.15 0.44
C VAL A 36 -4.68 -20.08 0.16
N SER A 37 -5.77 -20.49 -0.48
CA SER A 37 -6.86 -19.62 -0.92
C SER A 37 -7.94 -19.36 0.14
N LYS A 38 -7.81 -19.93 1.35
CA LYS A 38 -8.81 -20.12 2.44
C LYS A 38 -10.03 -19.19 2.55
N GLN A 39 -10.00 -17.93 2.06
CA GLN A 39 -11.08 -16.92 2.15
C GLN A 39 -11.22 -16.01 0.89
N ARG A 40 -10.91 -16.51 -0.32
CA ARG A 40 -10.95 -15.74 -1.59
C ARG A 40 -12.04 -16.24 -2.52
N ARG A 41 -12.63 -15.35 -3.32
CA ARG A 41 -13.51 -15.73 -4.43
C ARG A 41 -12.66 -16.20 -5.61
N ARG A 42 -12.76 -17.48 -5.96
CA ARG A 42 -12.06 -18.07 -7.12
C ARG A 42 -13.02 -18.19 -8.29
N MET A 43 -12.48 -18.03 -9.50
CA MET A 43 -13.25 -18.20 -10.72
C MET A 43 -12.99 -19.58 -11.29
N LEU A 44 -14.08 -20.33 -11.50
CA LEU A 44 -14.09 -21.57 -12.27
C LEU A 44 -14.43 -21.22 -13.72
N VAL A 45 -13.45 -21.31 -14.61
CA VAL A 45 -13.61 -21.03 -16.04
C VAL A 45 -13.12 -22.23 -16.85
N ALA A 46 -14.01 -22.82 -17.67
CA ALA A 46 -13.67 -23.96 -18.53
C ALA A 46 -12.94 -25.11 -17.81
N GLY A 47 -13.32 -25.38 -16.55
CA GLY A 47 -12.70 -26.41 -15.71
C GLY A 47 -11.41 -25.98 -15.00
N TYR A 48 -10.91 -24.76 -15.23
CA TYR A 48 -9.78 -24.18 -14.51
C TYR A 48 -10.25 -23.44 -13.25
N ASP A 49 -9.65 -23.77 -12.10
CA ASP A 49 -9.82 -23.07 -10.83
C ASP A 49 -8.68 -22.05 -10.63
N LEU A 50 -8.97 -20.79 -10.95
CA LEU A 50 -8.00 -19.69 -10.92
C LEU A 50 -8.39 -18.66 -9.84
N ASP A 51 -7.38 -18.18 -9.12
CA ASP A 51 -7.51 -17.06 -8.20
C ASP A 51 -7.57 -15.74 -8.99
N MET A 52 -8.76 -15.46 -9.51
CA MET A 52 -9.14 -14.30 -10.30
C MET A 52 -10.51 -13.79 -9.81
N SER A 53 -10.72 -12.49 -9.80
CA SER A 53 -12.02 -11.90 -9.44
C SER A 53 -12.23 -10.59 -10.19
N PHE A 54 -13.38 -10.45 -10.84
CA PHE A 54 -13.83 -9.19 -11.41
C PHE A 54 -14.27 -8.25 -10.29
N ILE A 55 -13.56 -7.13 -10.13
CA ILE A 55 -13.91 -6.08 -9.17
C ILE A 55 -15.01 -5.20 -9.77
N THR A 56 -14.84 -4.82 -11.03
CA THR A 56 -15.88 -4.29 -11.91
C THR A 56 -15.98 -5.18 -13.14
N ASP A 57 -16.88 -4.85 -14.06
CA ASP A 57 -17.05 -5.63 -15.30
C ASP A 57 -15.80 -5.61 -16.20
N ARG A 58 -14.93 -4.60 -16.02
CA ARG A 58 -13.76 -4.35 -16.87
C ARG A 58 -12.43 -4.37 -16.12
N VAL A 59 -12.45 -4.51 -14.79
CA VAL A 59 -11.24 -4.56 -13.95
C VAL A 59 -11.16 -5.92 -13.25
N LEU A 60 -10.17 -6.71 -13.66
CA LEU A 60 -9.90 -8.05 -13.14
C LEU A 60 -8.69 -8.02 -12.19
N ALA A 61 -8.87 -8.50 -10.97
CA ALA A 61 -7.77 -8.69 -10.02
C ALA A 61 -7.39 -10.18 -9.93
N MET A 62 -6.10 -10.50 -10.02
CA MET A 62 -5.64 -11.89 -9.95
C MET A 62 -4.38 -12.08 -9.11
N SER A 63 -4.11 -13.34 -8.74
CA SER A 63 -2.81 -13.74 -8.18
C SER A 63 -1.75 -13.92 -9.28
N PHE A 64 -0.48 -13.81 -8.90
CA PHE A 64 0.66 -13.94 -9.82
C PHE A 64 0.61 -15.20 -10.71
N PRO A 65 0.73 -15.05 -12.04
CA PRO A 65 0.82 -16.17 -12.97
C PRO A 65 2.23 -16.79 -12.89
N ALA A 66 2.31 -18.03 -12.41
CA ALA A 66 3.59 -18.69 -12.15
C ALA A 66 3.95 -19.71 -13.25
N GLU A 67 5.24 -19.76 -13.57
CA GLU A 67 5.85 -20.78 -14.42
C GLU A 67 6.33 -22.00 -13.60
N GLN A 68 6.27 -23.19 -14.20
CA GLN A 68 6.87 -24.45 -13.71
C GLN A 68 6.44 -24.89 -12.29
N MET A 69 7.30 -25.56 -11.51
CA MET A 69 6.98 -26.24 -10.23
C MET A 69 6.32 -25.35 -9.16
N ARG A 70 6.33 -24.02 -9.32
CA ARG A 70 5.64 -23.06 -8.44
C ARG A 70 4.13 -22.95 -8.72
N ALA A 71 3.65 -23.53 -9.82
CA ALA A 71 2.23 -23.63 -10.19
C ALA A 71 1.40 -24.52 -9.25
N VAL A 72 2.04 -25.32 -8.38
CA VAL A 72 1.35 -26.17 -7.40
C VAL A 72 0.52 -25.33 -6.42
N TYR A 73 0.93 -24.09 -6.12
CA TYR A 73 0.23 -23.20 -5.18
C TYR A 73 -0.27 -21.88 -5.80
N ARG A 74 -0.03 -21.64 -7.09
CA ARG A 74 -0.38 -20.41 -7.82
C ARG A 74 -1.16 -20.70 -9.10
N ASN A 75 -1.68 -19.65 -9.74
CA ASN A 75 -2.27 -19.73 -11.06
C ASN A 75 -1.17 -20.12 -12.08
N PRO A 76 -1.30 -21.26 -12.81
CA PRO A 76 -0.35 -21.60 -13.87
C PRO A 76 -0.47 -20.59 -15.01
N LEU A 77 0.66 -20.04 -15.47
CA LEU A 77 0.68 -18.99 -16.48
C LEU A 77 -0.09 -19.37 -17.76
N TRP A 78 0.11 -20.60 -18.26
CA TRP A 78 -0.59 -21.10 -19.46
C TRP A 78 -2.12 -21.19 -19.28
N GLN A 79 -2.61 -21.45 -18.06
CA GLN A 79 -4.05 -21.46 -17.78
C GLN A 79 -4.62 -20.03 -17.77
N VAL A 80 -3.86 -19.09 -17.21
CA VAL A 80 -4.22 -17.67 -17.23
C VAL A 80 -4.30 -17.17 -18.67
N GLN A 81 -3.27 -17.44 -19.47
CA GLN A 81 -3.25 -17.09 -20.89
C GLN A 81 -4.45 -17.69 -21.62
N SER A 82 -4.67 -19.02 -21.50
CA SER A 82 -5.79 -19.69 -22.17
C SER A 82 -7.15 -19.12 -21.80
N VAL A 83 -7.37 -18.78 -20.52
CA VAL A 83 -8.64 -18.18 -20.06
C VAL A 83 -8.83 -16.77 -20.60
N LEU A 84 -7.77 -15.94 -20.59
CA LEU A 84 -7.82 -14.57 -21.10
C LEU A 84 -8.01 -14.54 -22.61
N ASP A 85 -7.29 -15.40 -23.35
CA ASP A 85 -7.42 -15.51 -24.80
C ASP A 85 -8.79 -16.07 -25.20
N MET A 86 -9.37 -17.00 -24.43
CA MET A 86 -10.68 -17.56 -24.72
C MET A 86 -11.84 -16.57 -24.46
N ARG A 87 -11.73 -15.72 -23.41
CA ARG A 87 -12.82 -14.81 -23.01
C ARG A 87 -12.66 -13.38 -23.54
N HIS A 88 -11.43 -12.92 -23.76
CA HIS A 88 -11.09 -11.53 -24.05
C HIS A 88 -9.98 -11.45 -25.12
N GLN A 89 -10.06 -12.29 -26.15
CA GLN A 89 -9.06 -12.30 -27.24
C GLN A 89 -8.89 -10.90 -27.82
N GLY A 90 -7.68 -10.36 -27.85
CA GLY A 90 -7.48 -8.98 -28.37
C GLY A 90 -7.69 -7.87 -27.34
N HIS A 91 -8.46 -8.12 -26.28
CA HIS A 91 -9.06 -7.09 -25.42
C HIS A 91 -8.61 -7.16 -23.96
N TYR A 92 -7.43 -7.68 -23.65
CA TYR A 92 -6.88 -7.61 -22.28
C TYR A 92 -5.47 -6.99 -22.25
N LYS A 93 -5.19 -6.28 -21.17
CA LYS A 93 -3.84 -5.78 -20.85
C LYS A 93 -3.52 -6.07 -19.38
N ILE A 94 -2.30 -6.52 -19.13
CA ILE A 94 -1.85 -6.98 -17.83
C ILE A 94 -0.96 -5.93 -17.16
N TYR A 95 -1.21 -5.69 -15.88
CA TYR A 95 -0.46 -4.78 -15.03
C TYR A 95 0.21 -5.55 -13.90
N ASN A 96 1.52 -5.68 -13.96
CA ASN A 96 2.34 -6.37 -12.97
C ASN A 96 2.83 -5.40 -11.89
N LEU A 97 2.41 -5.62 -10.65
CA LEU A 97 2.82 -4.79 -9.50
C LEU A 97 4.04 -5.36 -8.73
N CYS A 98 4.58 -6.49 -9.16
CA CYS A 98 5.67 -7.19 -8.45
C CYS A 98 7.03 -6.60 -8.84
N ILE A 99 7.86 -6.32 -7.84
CA ILE A 99 9.30 -6.08 -8.06
C ILE A 99 10.08 -7.40 -7.98
N GLU A 100 9.55 -8.39 -7.26
CA GLU A 100 10.25 -9.62 -6.90
C GLU A 100 10.34 -10.62 -8.05
N GLU A 101 9.34 -10.62 -8.93
CA GLU A 101 9.22 -11.57 -10.03
C GLU A 101 8.60 -10.89 -11.27
N SER A 102 9.15 -11.22 -12.43
CA SER A 102 8.63 -10.88 -13.76
C SER A 102 8.60 -12.14 -14.62
N TYR A 103 7.83 -12.10 -15.70
CA TYR A 103 7.72 -13.14 -16.71
C TYR A 103 7.84 -12.49 -18.08
N ASP A 104 8.11 -13.29 -19.12
CA ASP A 104 8.24 -12.76 -20.48
C ASP A 104 6.88 -12.21 -20.97
N PRO A 105 6.77 -10.91 -21.31
CA PRO A 105 5.55 -10.30 -21.85
C PRO A 105 5.04 -10.96 -23.14
N SER A 106 5.88 -11.68 -23.87
CA SER A 106 5.50 -12.38 -25.11
C SER A 106 4.34 -13.37 -24.91
N HIS A 107 4.24 -13.98 -23.72
CA HIS A 107 3.14 -14.88 -23.35
C HIS A 107 1.75 -14.22 -23.36
N PHE A 108 1.71 -12.89 -23.27
CA PHE A 108 0.48 -12.11 -23.26
C PHE A 108 0.45 -11.12 -24.43
N HIS A 109 1.08 -11.51 -25.55
CA HIS A 109 1.15 -10.72 -26.78
C HIS A 109 1.79 -9.34 -26.59
N GLY A 110 2.73 -9.21 -25.64
CA GLY A 110 3.40 -7.94 -25.33
C GLY A 110 2.52 -6.93 -24.57
N ARG A 111 1.28 -7.28 -24.18
CA ARG A 111 0.35 -6.39 -23.48
C ARG A 111 0.55 -6.43 -21.96
N VAL A 112 1.80 -6.25 -21.52
CA VAL A 112 2.16 -6.25 -20.09
C VAL A 112 2.87 -4.96 -19.75
N GLU A 113 2.36 -4.24 -18.75
CA GLU A 113 3.05 -3.10 -18.14
C GLU A 113 3.41 -3.39 -16.69
N ALA A 114 4.57 -2.91 -16.25
CA ALA A 114 5.08 -3.13 -14.91
C ALA A 114 5.06 -1.83 -14.09
N TYR A 115 4.45 -1.90 -12.90
CA TYR A 115 4.42 -0.84 -11.88
C TYR A 115 4.94 -1.41 -10.55
N PRO A 116 6.24 -1.73 -10.47
CA PRO A 116 6.79 -2.52 -9.37
C PRO A 116 6.91 -1.73 -8.06
N PHE A 117 6.42 -2.29 -6.95
CA PHE A 117 6.69 -1.81 -5.59
C PHE A 117 6.62 -2.94 -4.54
N ASP A 118 7.27 -2.73 -3.40
CA ASP A 118 7.43 -3.75 -2.36
C ASP A 118 6.09 -4.16 -1.72
N ASP A 119 5.93 -5.46 -1.40
CA ASP A 119 4.70 -6.02 -0.82
C ASP A 119 4.21 -5.40 0.49
N ASN A 120 5.13 -4.79 1.25
CA ASN A 120 4.85 -4.13 2.53
C ASN A 120 5.10 -2.62 2.46
N HIS A 121 5.10 -2.04 1.27
CA HIS A 121 5.22 -0.61 1.06
C HIS A 121 4.01 -0.07 0.28
N VAL A 122 3.96 1.25 0.23
CA VAL A 122 3.06 2.07 -0.56
C VAL A 122 3.81 2.59 -1.79
N PRO A 123 3.18 2.67 -2.97
CA PRO A 123 3.83 3.20 -4.16
C PRO A 123 3.89 4.75 -4.10
N PRO A 124 4.85 5.37 -4.82
CA PRO A 124 4.83 6.82 -5.01
C PRO A 124 3.53 7.27 -5.70
N LEU A 125 2.98 8.42 -5.30
CA LEU A 125 1.74 8.94 -5.90
C LEU A 125 1.86 9.19 -7.41
N GLN A 126 3.05 9.55 -7.89
CA GLN A 126 3.33 9.65 -9.33
C GLN A 126 3.13 8.32 -10.06
N MET A 127 3.54 7.20 -9.45
CA MET A 127 3.34 5.86 -10.02
C MET A 127 1.85 5.52 -10.08
N VAL A 128 1.10 5.86 -9.02
CA VAL A 128 -0.37 5.71 -8.98
C VAL A 128 -1.03 6.48 -10.12
N LYS A 129 -0.62 7.74 -10.34
CA LYS A 129 -1.10 8.56 -11.47
C LYS A 129 -0.86 7.90 -12.82
N THR A 130 0.39 7.57 -13.13
CA THR A 130 0.73 6.95 -14.42
C THR A 130 0.01 5.63 -14.65
N PHE A 131 -0.19 4.85 -13.57
CA PHE A 131 -0.97 3.62 -13.63
C PHE A 131 -2.43 3.88 -13.95
N CYS A 132 -3.09 4.81 -13.24
CA CYS A 132 -4.49 5.14 -13.46
C CYS A 132 -4.73 5.68 -14.87
N GLU A 133 -3.83 6.54 -15.37
CA GLU A 133 -3.87 7.07 -16.73
C GLU A 133 -3.71 5.96 -17.78
N SER A 134 -2.76 5.03 -17.60
CA SER A 134 -2.56 3.90 -18.53
C SER A 134 -3.75 2.94 -18.55
N VAL A 135 -4.31 2.63 -17.37
CA VAL A 135 -5.51 1.79 -17.24
C VAL A 135 -6.70 2.49 -17.91
N HIS A 136 -6.91 3.77 -17.63
CA HIS A 136 -8.01 4.54 -18.21
C HIS A 136 -7.88 4.61 -19.73
N SER A 137 -6.71 4.96 -20.26
CA SER A 137 -6.44 5.01 -21.70
C SER A 137 -6.72 3.67 -22.40
N TRP A 138 -6.33 2.55 -21.78
CA TRP A 138 -6.62 1.22 -22.32
C TRP A 138 -8.11 0.87 -22.28
N LEU A 139 -8.82 1.20 -21.20
CA LEU A 139 -10.26 0.92 -21.10
C LEU A 139 -11.10 1.86 -21.97
N SER A 140 -10.62 3.07 -22.24
CA SER A 140 -11.31 4.03 -23.10
C SER A 140 -11.11 3.76 -24.59
N SER A 141 -10.09 2.98 -24.99
CA SER A 141 -9.83 2.71 -26.40
C SER A 141 -10.82 1.73 -27.05
N ASP A 142 -11.41 0.82 -26.27
CA ASP A 142 -12.41 -0.14 -26.74
C ASP A 142 -13.31 -0.56 -25.57
N PRO A 143 -14.66 -0.59 -25.72
CA PRO A 143 -15.57 -1.04 -24.65
C PRO A 143 -15.37 -2.49 -24.21
N GLU A 144 -14.84 -3.37 -25.06
CA GLU A 144 -14.56 -4.77 -24.73
C GLU A 144 -13.24 -4.94 -23.95
N ASN A 145 -12.41 -3.89 -23.90
CA ASN A 145 -11.13 -3.96 -23.19
C ASN A 145 -11.31 -4.19 -21.69
N ILE A 146 -10.48 -5.07 -21.14
CA ILE A 146 -10.34 -5.34 -19.72
C ILE A 146 -8.92 -5.06 -19.24
N ALA A 147 -8.80 -4.59 -18.00
CA ALA A 147 -7.54 -4.38 -17.31
C ALA A 147 -7.33 -5.50 -16.28
N VAL A 148 -6.22 -6.22 -16.38
CA VAL A 148 -5.88 -7.34 -15.50
C VAL A 148 -4.73 -6.93 -14.58
N ILE A 149 -4.99 -6.79 -13.29
CA ILE A 149 -4.02 -6.27 -12.31
C ILE A 149 -3.62 -7.41 -11.35
N HIS A 150 -2.32 -7.60 -11.15
CA HIS A 150 -1.84 -8.67 -10.27
C HIS A 150 -0.61 -8.31 -9.43
N CYS A 151 -0.43 -9.06 -8.34
CA CYS A 151 0.76 -9.03 -7.50
C CYS A 151 1.14 -10.44 -7.01
N MET A 152 2.29 -10.58 -6.34
CA MET A 152 2.74 -11.86 -5.75
C MET A 152 1.93 -12.15 -4.50
N PHE A 153 0.94 -13.07 -4.60
CA PHE A 153 -0.13 -13.17 -3.62
C PHE A 153 -0.19 -14.54 -2.93
N LEU A 154 0.60 -14.78 -1.87
CA LEU A 154 0.64 -16.11 -1.23
C LEU A 154 0.56 -16.20 0.31
N GLN A 155 0.75 -15.15 1.12
CA GLN A 155 0.47 -15.27 2.58
C GLN A 155 0.49 -13.93 3.35
N ALA A 156 1.05 -12.90 2.77
CA ALA A 156 0.86 -11.49 3.08
C ALA A 156 0.73 -10.79 1.71
N GLY A 157 -0.14 -9.79 1.55
CA GLY A 157 -0.29 -9.14 0.24
C GLY A 157 -1.72 -8.83 -0.21
N LYS A 158 -2.71 -8.76 0.70
CA LYS A 158 -4.09 -8.26 0.38
C LYS A 158 -4.13 -6.77 -0.05
N GLY A 159 -2.98 -6.21 -0.39
CA GLY A 159 -2.70 -4.81 -0.26
C GLY A 159 -2.33 -4.09 -1.56
N ARG A 160 -1.33 -4.60 -2.29
CA ARG A 160 -0.81 -3.92 -3.50
C ARG A 160 -1.86 -3.80 -4.60
N THR A 161 -2.42 -4.93 -5.03
CA THR A 161 -3.49 -4.96 -6.03
C THR A 161 -4.70 -4.17 -5.56
N GLY A 162 -5.08 -4.31 -4.28
CA GLY A 162 -6.21 -3.57 -3.75
C GLY A 162 -5.99 -2.05 -3.74
N LEU A 163 -4.81 -1.58 -3.34
CA LEU A 163 -4.45 -0.16 -3.39
C LEU A 163 -4.56 0.39 -4.81
N MET A 164 -3.93 -0.26 -5.80
CA MET A 164 -3.93 0.23 -7.18
C MET A 164 -5.32 0.16 -7.83
N VAL A 165 -6.08 -0.92 -7.57
CA VAL A 165 -7.48 -1.03 -8.02
C VAL A 165 -8.35 0.04 -7.38
N CYS A 166 -8.26 0.25 -6.06
CA CYS A 166 -9.04 1.28 -5.38
C CYS A 166 -8.65 2.68 -5.87
N ALA A 167 -7.37 2.94 -6.11
CA ALA A 167 -6.93 4.20 -6.69
C ALA A 167 -7.51 4.44 -8.09
N TYR A 168 -7.61 3.39 -8.93
CA TYR A 168 -8.28 3.49 -10.22
C TYR A 168 -9.79 3.71 -10.09
N LEU A 169 -10.46 3.05 -9.14
CA LEU A 169 -11.88 3.30 -8.87
C LEU A 169 -12.12 4.75 -8.42
N VAL A 170 -11.23 5.30 -7.60
CA VAL A 170 -11.26 6.72 -7.23
C VAL A 170 -11.04 7.62 -8.44
N TYR A 171 -10.12 7.24 -9.33
CA TYR A 171 -9.84 7.98 -10.57
C TYR A 171 -11.05 8.07 -11.51
N ILE A 172 -11.99 7.11 -11.46
CA ILE A 172 -13.23 7.15 -12.25
C ILE A 172 -14.42 7.76 -11.49
N GLY A 173 -14.20 8.40 -10.34
CA GLY A 173 -15.22 9.18 -9.63
C GLY A 173 -15.80 8.54 -8.36
N MET A 174 -15.28 7.40 -7.91
CA MET A 174 -15.72 6.77 -6.66
C MET A 174 -15.03 7.40 -5.44
N SER A 175 -15.67 7.41 -4.27
CA SER A 175 -14.96 7.79 -3.04
C SER A 175 -13.97 6.70 -2.59
N ALA A 176 -12.96 7.09 -1.81
CA ALA A 176 -11.95 6.16 -1.28
C ALA A 176 -12.58 5.02 -0.47
N ASP A 177 -13.57 5.33 0.36
CA ASP A 177 -14.24 4.35 1.22
C ASP A 177 -15.11 3.39 0.42
N GLU A 178 -15.87 3.89 -0.57
CA GLU A 178 -16.65 3.05 -1.49
C GLU A 178 -15.75 2.12 -2.30
N ALA A 179 -14.62 2.63 -2.83
CA ALA A 179 -13.67 1.85 -3.59
C ALA A 179 -13.06 0.71 -2.75
N LEU A 180 -12.65 1.02 -1.52
CA LEU A 180 -12.11 0.05 -0.57
C LEU A 180 -13.14 -1.02 -0.19
N GLN A 181 -14.41 -0.62 -0.01
CA GLN A 181 -15.50 -1.52 0.32
C GLN A 181 -15.86 -2.43 -0.86
N LEU A 182 -16.03 -1.88 -2.06
CA LEU A 182 -16.30 -2.64 -3.29
C LEU A 182 -15.21 -3.69 -3.53
N TYR A 183 -13.94 -3.30 -3.38
CA TYR A 183 -12.83 -4.23 -3.53
C TYR A 183 -12.88 -5.36 -2.49
N ALA A 184 -13.19 -5.03 -1.23
CA ALA A 184 -13.32 -6.03 -0.16
C ALA A 184 -14.43 -7.04 -0.45
N ASP A 185 -15.59 -6.56 -0.87
CA ASP A 185 -16.78 -7.36 -1.16
C ASP A 185 -16.56 -8.28 -2.36
N ARG A 186 -15.88 -7.79 -3.41
CA ARG A 186 -15.65 -8.55 -4.65
C ARG A 186 -14.48 -9.52 -4.53
N ARG A 187 -13.41 -9.16 -3.81
CA ARG A 187 -12.18 -9.97 -3.77
C ARG A 187 -12.16 -11.00 -2.66
N THR A 188 -12.84 -10.75 -1.54
CA THR A 188 -12.74 -11.59 -0.33
C THR A 188 -14.10 -12.12 0.12
N THR A 189 -14.08 -13.23 0.85
CA THR A 189 -15.30 -13.78 1.47
C THR A 189 -15.50 -13.30 2.90
N ASN A 190 -14.53 -12.57 3.45
CA ASN A 190 -14.54 -12.06 4.83
C ASN A 190 -14.54 -10.52 4.92
N ASN A 191 -14.80 -9.82 3.80
CA ASN A 191 -14.78 -8.36 3.66
C ASN A 191 -13.48 -7.69 4.16
N GLU A 192 -12.38 -8.42 4.16
CA GLU A 192 -11.05 -7.86 4.41
C GLU A 192 -10.31 -7.72 3.08
N GLY A 193 -10.62 -6.65 2.34
CA GLY A 193 -9.89 -6.23 1.14
C GLY A 193 -8.50 -5.68 1.48
N VAL A 194 -8.30 -4.37 1.30
CA VAL A 194 -7.05 -3.69 1.70
C VAL A 194 -7.00 -3.58 3.23
N SER A 195 -6.27 -4.50 3.86
CA SER A 195 -6.18 -4.59 5.31
C SER A 195 -5.01 -3.84 5.95
N ILE A 196 -4.10 -3.28 5.13
CA ILE A 196 -2.95 -2.51 5.62
C ILE A 196 -3.37 -1.04 5.77
N PRO A 197 -3.38 -0.47 6.99
CA PRO A 197 -3.78 0.92 7.21
C PRO A 197 -3.04 1.95 6.37
N SER A 198 -1.72 1.82 6.19
CA SER A 198 -0.97 2.78 5.37
C SER A 198 -1.38 2.73 3.90
N GLN A 199 -1.80 1.58 3.38
CA GLN A 199 -2.31 1.50 2.01
C GLN A 199 -3.68 2.16 1.88
N ARG A 200 -4.58 1.98 2.86
CA ARG A 200 -5.85 2.71 2.92
C ARG A 200 -5.64 4.22 3.01
N ARG A 201 -4.68 4.66 3.83
CA ARG A 201 -4.28 6.07 3.95
C ARG A 201 -3.84 6.65 2.61
N TYR A 202 -3.10 5.89 1.80
CA TYR A 202 -2.68 6.33 0.47
C TYR A 202 -3.83 6.40 -0.54
N VAL A 203 -4.87 5.56 -0.42
CA VAL A 203 -6.11 5.72 -1.21
C VAL A 203 -6.81 7.03 -0.82
N GLY A 204 -6.85 7.38 0.48
CA GLY A 204 -7.39 8.68 0.92
C GLY A 204 -6.53 9.87 0.48
N TYR A 205 -5.20 9.75 0.50
CA TYR A 205 -4.31 10.77 -0.08
C TYR A 205 -4.57 10.95 -1.57
N TRP A 206 -4.77 9.84 -2.30
CA TRP A 206 -5.08 9.85 -3.72
C TRP A 206 -6.41 10.56 -4.01
N GLU A 207 -7.47 10.24 -3.27
CA GLU A 207 -8.76 10.94 -3.38
C GLU A 207 -8.61 12.45 -3.19
N SER A 208 -7.83 12.89 -2.19
CA SER A 208 -7.67 14.32 -1.91
C SER A 208 -6.93 15.14 -2.98
N ILE A 209 -6.28 14.47 -3.95
CA ILE A 209 -5.51 15.12 -5.03
C ILE A 209 -6.12 14.89 -6.42
N VAL A 210 -7.21 14.13 -6.50
CA VAL A 210 -7.98 13.89 -7.72
C VAL A 210 -9.16 14.86 -7.73
N SER A 211 -9.32 15.61 -8.83
CA SER A 211 -10.41 16.57 -9.01
C SER A 211 -11.10 16.37 -10.35
N PHE A 212 -12.43 16.43 -10.32
CA PHE A 212 -13.27 16.24 -11.50
C PHE A 212 -13.73 17.61 -12.03
N PRO A 213 -13.41 17.97 -13.29
CA PRO A 213 -13.94 19.18 -13.91
C PRO A 213 -15.47 19.12 -13.96
N ARG A 214 -16.15 20.19 -13.53
CA ARG A 214 -17.62 20.24 -13.60
C ARG A 214 -18.04 20.54 -15.03
N GLY A 215 -18.86 19.67 -15.63
CA GLY A 215 -19.60 19.97 -16.86
C GLY A 215 -19.11 19.30 -18.14
N ILE A 216 -18.18 18.35 -18.08
CA ILE A 216 -17.78 17.53 -19.23
C ILE A 216 -17.78 16.06 -18.82
N ASP A 217 -18.80 15.31 -19.27
CA ASP A 217 -18.86 13.87 -19.06
C ASP A 217 -17.75 13.18 -19.89
N ASN A 218 -17.02 12.24 -19.27
CA ASN A 218 -15.97 11.41 -19.85
C ASN A 218 -14.57 12.03 -20.08
N GLU A 219 -14.26 13.22 -19.55
CA GLU A 219 -12.86 13.66 -19.49
C GLU A 219 -12.11 13.02 -18.31
N PRO A 220 -10.80 12.72 -18.47
CA PRO A 220 -9.98 12.21 -17.38
C PRO A 220 -9.92 13.26 -16.25
N PRO A 221 -9.93 12.85 -14.97
CA PRO A 221 -9.81 13.79 -13.88
C PRO A 221 -8.44 14.49 -13.90
N ASP A 222 -8.42 15.71 -13.36
CA ASP A 222 -7.17 16.39 -13.08
C ASP A 222 -6.55 15.84 -11.79
N VAL A 223 -5.25 15.55 -11.84
CA VAL A 223 -4.49 14.98 -10.72
C VAL A 223 -3.40 15.97 -10.31
N ASN A 224 -3.68 16.67 -9.21
CA ASN A 224 -2.83 17.69 -8.62
C ASN A 224 -1.84 17.07 -7.65
N LEU A 225 -0.77 16.48 -8.18
CA LEU A 225 0.27 15.87 -7.36
C LEU A 225 0.92 16.92 -6.44
N PRO A 226 1.05 16.61 -5.13
CA PRO A 226 1.63 17.56 -4.20
C PRO A 226 3.11 17.75 -4.49
N GLN A 227 3.58 18.99 -4.36
CA GLN A 227 5.01 19.28 -4.47
C GLN A 227 5.79 18.57 -3.35
N PRO A 228 6.98 18.01 -3.64
CA PRO A 228 7.82 17.40 -2.62
C PRO A 228 8.10 18.36 -1.46
N CYS A 229 7.56 18.06 -0.28
CA CYS A 229 7.69 18.89 0.90
C CYS A 229 8.61 18.22 1.92
N SER A 230 9.83 18.74 2.10
CA SER A 230 10.73 18.27 3.16
C SER A 230 10.26 18.74 4.53
N ARG A 231 10.24 17.82 5.50
CA ARG A 231 9.84 18.07 6.89
C ARG A 231 10.95 17.69 7.84
N GLU A 232 11.10 18.44 8.93
CA GLU A 232 12.03 18.13 10.00
C GLU A 232 11.34 17.24 11.05
N LEU A 233 11.60 15.94 11.07
CA LEU A 233 11.15 15.07 12.16
C LEU A 233 11.98 15.37 13.42
N ARG A 234 11.31 15.87 14.46
CA ARG A 234 11.92 16.33 15.72
C ARG A 234 11.78 15.31 16.85
N ARG A 235 10.64 14.61 16.91
CA ARG A 235 10.36 13.64 17.98
C ARG A 235 9.55 12.45 17.47
N ILE A 236 9.89 11.27 17.99
CA ILE A 236 9.05 10.06 17.95
C ILE A 236 8.70 9.71 19.38
N ARG A 237 7.42 9.56 19.68
CA ARG A 237 6.93 9.21 21.01
C ARG A 237 5.89 8.11 20.93
N LEU A 238 5.98 7.16 21.86
CA LEU A 238 5.10 6.00 21.98
C LEU A 238 4.45 6.07 23.36
N HIS A 239 3.15 6.31 23.38
CA HIS A 239 2.36 6.38 24.60
C HIS A 239 1.83 4.99 25.00
N ASP A 240 1.65 4.79 26.30
CA ASP A 240 0.99 3.60 26.88
C ASP A 240 1.64 2.26 26.47
N MET A 241 2.95 2.13 26.70
CA MET A 241 3.74 0.94 26.34
C MET A 241 3.81 -0.06 27.49
N VAL A 242 3.39 -1.31 27.30
CA VAL A 242 3.34 -2.30 28.40
C VAL A 242 4.57 -3.20 28.39
N ASN A 243 5.18 -3.40 29.57
CA ASN A 243 6.29 -4.35 29.80
C ASN A 243 7.50 -4.17 28.85
N ILE A 244 7.80 -2.93 28.45
CA ILE A 244 8.93 -2.61 27.59
C ILE A 244 9.51 -1.25 27.94
N ASP A 245 10.84 -1.20 28.02
CA ASP A 245 11.62 -0.01 28.35
C ASP A 245 12.36 0.56 27.13
N ARG A 246 12.47 -0.21 26.05
CA ARG A 246 13.18 0.21 24.84
C ARG A 246 12.52 -0.36 23.59
N ILE A 247 12.30 0.52 22.62
CA ILE A 247 11.90 0.14 21.27
C ILE A 247 12.87 0.77 20.29
N PHE A 248 13.36 -0.05 19.37
CA PHE A 248 14.19 0.42 18.28
C PHE A 248 13.32 0.77 17.08
N PHE A 249 13.75 1.75 16.30
CA PHE A 249 13.07 2.13 15.08
C PHE A 249 14.06 2.38 13.95
N VAL A 250 13.57 2.21 12.72
CA VAL A 250 14.27 2.53 11.48
C VAL A 250 13.36 3.44 10.67
N VAL A 251 13.86 4.62 10.29
CA VAL A 251 13.20 5.54 9.36
C VAL A 251 13.81 5.33 7.99
N SER A 252 12.96 5.20 6.98
CA SER A 252 13.35 4.97 5.60
C SER A 252 12.51 5.80 4.64
N GLU A 253 13.08 6.20 3.52
CA GLU A 253 12.45 6.98 2.46
C GLU A 253 12.57 6.27 1.12
N LEU A 254 11.63 6.52 0.21
CA LEU A 254 11.72 6.03 -1.16
C LEU A 254 12.69 6.89 -1.97
N GLN A 255 13.78 6.29 -2.43
CA GLN A 255 14.77 6.99 -3.25
C GLN A 255 14.40 6.92 -4.73
N GLU A 256 14.34 8.07 -5.38
CA GLU A 256 14.21 8.15 -6.83
C GLU A 256 15.52 7.76 -7.53
N LYS A 257 15.41 6.87 -8.51
CA LYS A 257 16.51 6.48 -9.39
C LYS A 257 16.20 6.94 -10.82
N PRO A 258 17.12 7.63 -11.50
CA PRO A 258 16.92 8.03 -12.88
C PRO A 258 16.55 6.83 -13.77
N ASN A 259 15.57 7.02 -14.66
CA ASN A 259 15.11 6.03 -15.63
C ASN A 259 14.56 4.72 -15.02
N GLN A 260 14.19 4.71 -13.73
CA GLN A 260 13.57 3.57 -13.08
C GLN A 260 12.24 3.96 -12.45
N MET A 261 11.21 3.16 -12.70
CA MET A 261 9.90 3.34 -12.06
C MET A 261 9.91 2.88 -10.60
N TYR A 262 10.69 1.83 -10.28
CA TYR A 262 10.86 1.34 -8.92
C TYR A 262 11.71 2.30 -8.09
N ARG A 263 11.19 2.70 -6.94
CA ARG A 263 11.92 3.49 -5.95
C ARG A 263 12.26 2.60 -4.75
N PRO A 264 13.52 2.19 -4.55
CA PRO A 264 13.89 1.38 -3.39
C PRO A 264 13.79 2.19 -2.09
N SER A 265 13.44 1.50 -1.01
CA SER A 265 13.45 2.09 0.32
C SER A 265 14.88 2.14 0.88
N VAL A 266 15.33 3.33 1.26
CA VAL A 266 16.67 3.60 1.80
C VAL A 266 16.56 3.98 3.28
N GLU A 267 17.38 3.36 4.13
CA GLU A 267 17.46 3.69 5.56
C GLU A 267 18.09 5.07 5.74
N VAL A 268 17.36 5.97 6.38
CA VAL A 268 17.78 7.34 6.68
C VAL A 268 18.40 7.41 8.07
N THR A 269 17.78 6.73 9.03
CA THR A 269 18.32 6.62 10.39
C THR A 269 17.79 5.40 11.11
N ARG A 270 18.54 4.98 12.13
CA ARG A 270 18.18 3.92 13.07
C ARG A 270 18.51 4.37 14.48
N ASN A 271 17.51 4.30 15.36
CA ASN A 271 17.69 4.71 16.74
C ASN A 271 16.74 3.94 17.68
N CYS A 272 16.62 4.38 18.94
CA CYS A 272 15.67 3.81 19.88
C CYS A 272 14.97 4.86 20.75
N CYS A 273 13.70 4.57 21.06
CA CYS A 273 12.93 5.25 22.08
C CYS A 273 13.24 4.64 23.47
N ARG A 274 13.32 5.49 24.49
CA ARG A 274 13.64 5.13 25.89
C ARG A 274 12.65 5.80 26.85
N PRO A 275 12.54 5.36 28.11
CA PRO A 275 11.59 5.92 29.05
C PRO A 275 11.98 7.34 29.42
N ILE A 276 10.98 8.20 29.60
CA ILE A 276 11.18 9.60 29.99
C ILE A 276 11.56 9.64 31.48
N LYS A 277 12.72 10.22 31.81
CA LYS A 277 13.16 10.38 33.19
C LYS A 277 12.56 11.66 33.79
N LYS A 278 11.93 11.56 34.97
CA LYS A 278 11.45 12.73 35.74
C LYS A 278 12.61 13.71 36.01
N GLY A 279 12.39 15.00 35.76
CA GLY A 279 13.36 16.07 36.04
C GLY A 279 14.38 16.36 34.94
N TYR A 280 14.32 15.66 33.80
CA TYR A 280 15.21 15.95 32.67
C TYR A 280 14.62 17.06 31.77
N GLN A 281 14.92 18.32 32.09
CA GLN A 281 14.67 19.43 31.17
C GLN A 281 15.70 19.40 30.03
N ARG A 282 15.24 19.13 28.80
CA ARG A 282 16.10 19.21 27.61
C ARG A 282 16.26 20.67 27.20
N ALA A 283 17.50 21.09 26.98
CA ALA A 283 17.85 22.47 26.64
C ALA A 283 17.19 22.98 25.34
N ASN A 284 16.89 22.08 24.38
CA ASN A 284 16.43 22.42 23.03
C ASN A 284 15.04 21.85 22.65
N SER A 285 14.10 21.69 23.61
CA SER A 285 12.73 21.32 23.24
C SER A 285 11.96 22.53 22.71
N PRO A 286 11.51 22.55 21.43
CA PRO A 286 10.61 23.59 20.95
C PRO A 286 9.31 23.45 21.73
N ARG A 287 9.03 24.45 22.56
CA ARG A 287 7.83 24.48 23.40
C ARG A 287 6.55 24.74 22.60
N TYR A 288 6.65 24.85 21.28
CA TYR A 288 5.56 25.25 20.40
C TYR A 288 5.58 24.42 19.11
N TYR A 289 4.41 24.00 18.65
CA TYR A 289 4.22 23.44 17.33
C TYR A 289 2.98 24.06 16.67
N ILE A 290 2.98 24.09 15.34
CA ILE A 290 1.92 24.72 14.55
C ILE A 290 0.89 23.67 14.16
N SER A 291 -0.37 23.94 14.50
CA SER A 291 -1.55 23.21 14.03
C SER A 291 -2.48 24.17 13.30
N PHE A 292 -3.11 23.69 12.23
CA PHE A 292 -4.17 24.38 11.52
C PHE A 292 -5.50 23.81 12.01
N THR A 293 -6.40 24.67 12.51
CA THR A 293 -7.76 24.26 12.86
C THR A 293 -8.67 24.55 11.68
N ASN A 294 -9.27 23.51 11.10
CA ASN A 294 -10.44 23.71 10.24
C ASN A 294 -11.62 24.06 11.16
N GLY A 295 -12.37 25.11 10.82
CA GLY A 295 -13.60 25.44 11.52
C GLY A 295 -14.61 24.31 11.33
N ASP A 296 -14.77 23.44 12.33
CA ASP A 296 -15.92 22.54 12.40
C ASP A 296 -17.15 23.40 12.77
N LYS A 297 -17.73 24.04 11.76
CA LYS A 297 -19.12 24.51 11.81
C LYS A 297 -19.83 24.01 10.56
N GLU A 298 -20.69 23.02 10.78
CA GLU A 298 -21.80 22.72 9.87
C GLU A 298 -22.52 24.04 9.55
N ASP A 299 -22.80 24.25 8.25
CA ASP A 299 -23.56 25.35 7.67
C ASP A 299 -22.93 26.75 7.65
N LYS A 300 -22.01 26.99 6.68
CA LYS A 300 -22.09 28.12 5.72
C LYS A 300 -20.91 28.14 4.71
N PRO A 301 -21.14 28.49 3.43
CA PRO A 301 -20.08 28.67 2.45
C PRO A 301 -19.59 30.13 2.48
N GLN A 302 -18.61 30.44 3.33
CA GLN A 302 -17.76 31.61 3.15
C GLN A 302 -16.31 31.19 3.39
N SER A 303 -15.40 31.74 2.59
CA SER A 303 -13.96 31.51 2.63
C SER A 303 -13.39 31.71 4.05
N GLU A 304 -13.28 30.64 4.83
CA GLU A 304 -12.63 30.69 6.14
C GLU A 304 -11.11 30.59 5.93
N GLU A 305 -10.39 31.67 6.24
CA GLU A 305 -8.94 31.67 6.30
C GLU A 305 -8.44 30.62 7.30
N GLU A 306 -7.44 29.82 6.91
CA GLU A 306 -6.84 28.81 7.79
C GLU A 306 -6.23 29.49 9.02
N HIS A 307 -6.77 29.23 10.21
CA HIS A 307 -6.25 29.80 11.45
C HIS A 307 -5.04 29.00 11.93
N VAL A 308 -3.88 29.66 12.00
CA VAL A 308 -2.64 29.08 12.54
C VAL A 308 -2.72 29.11 14.07
N VAL A 309 -2.82 27.94 14.69
CA VAL A 309 -2.75 27.79 16.14
C VAL A 309 -1.35 27.35 16.53
N VAL A 310 -0.70 28.17 17.35
CA VAL A 310 0.57 27.83 17.99
C VAL A 310 0.25 27.12 19.30
N GLN A 311 0.33 25.79 19.32
CA GLN A 311 0.10 25.01 20.53
C GLN A 311 1.38 24.91 21.35
N MET A 312 1.29 25.25 22.64
CA MET A 312 2.35 24.91 23.57
C MET A 312 2.38 23.40 23.79
N ASP A 313 3.57 22.79 23.66
CA ASP A 313 3.84 21.44 24.16
C ASP A 313 3.86 21.51 25.69
N THR A 314 2.67 21.57 26.27
CA THR A 314 2.49 21.41 27.71
C THR A 314 2.67 19.92 27.99
N GLU A 315 3.81 19.58 28.58
CA GLU A 315 4.09 18.19 28.98
C GLU A 315 2.95 17.73 29.90
N SER A 316 2.02 16.95 29.35
CA SER A 316 0.92 16.40 30.14
C SER A 316 1.51 15.57 31.28
N PRO A 317 1.10 15.75 32.54
CA PRO A 317 1.60 14.95 33.66
C PRO A 317 1.35 13.44 33.47
N ILE A 318 0.42 13.06 32.57
CA ILE A 318 0.17 11.69 32.10
C ILE A 318 1.43 11.05 31.49
N ILE A 319 2.33 11.83 30.90
CA ILE A 319 3.59 11.35 30.29
C ILE A 319 4.52 10.72 31.35
N TYR A 320 4.40 11.15 32.61
CA TYR A 320 5.18 10.65 33.75
C TYR A 320 4.45 9.55 34.56
N GLN A 321 3.17 9.31 34.26
CA GLN A 321 2.34 8.30 34.92
C GLN A 321 2.17 7.04 34.07
N LYS A 322 2.20 7.19 32.73
CA LYS A 322 2.19 6.08 31.78
C LYS A 322 3.61 5.75 31.33
N SER A 323 3.84 4.49 31.00
CA SER A 323 5.06 3.96 30.38
C SER A 323 5.25 4.52 28.97
N CYS A 324 5.64 5.78 28.90
CA CYS A 324 5.90 6.50 27.67
C CYS A 324 7.36 6.31 27.24
N LEU A 325 7.59 5.98 25.98
CA LEU A 325 8.93 5.91 25.38
C LEU A 325 9.09 7.05 24.38
N ASP A 326 10.22 7.77 24.43
CA ASP A 326 10.50 8.84 23.49
C ASP A 326 11.90 8.78 22.88
N HIS A 327 12.00 9.38 21.71
CA HIS A 327 13.25 9.73 21.05
C HIS A 327 13.12 11.15 20.52
N TYR A 328 14.06 12.01 20.91
CA TYR A 328 14.18 13.36 20.39
C TYR A 328 15.45 13.44 19.56
N PHE A 329 15.36 14.04 18.39
CA PHE A 329 16.51 14.19 17.51
C PHE A 329 17.27 15.48 17.88
N ASP A 330 18.51 15.35 18.39
CA ASP A 330 19.35 16.50 18.74
C ASP A 330 19.56 17.45 17.54
N LYS A 331 19.71 16.85 16.35
CA LYS A 331 19.60 17.52 15.06
C LYS A 331 18.36 16.97 14.36
N PRO A 332 17.33 17.78 14.06
CA PRO A 332 16.11 17.31 13.42
C PRO A 332 16.40 16.51 12.14
N LEU A 333 15.73 15.37 12.00
CA LEU A 333 15.90 14.51 10.85
C LEU A 333 15.09 15.06 9.67
N GLN A 334 15.76 15.44 8.58
CA GLN A 334 15.03 15.83 7.37
C GLN A 334 14.49 14.58 6.69
N VAL A 335 13.18 14.61 6.39
CA VAL A 335 12.48 13.55 5.66
C VAL A 335 11.63 14.13 4.54
N THR A 336 11.55 13.46 3.39
CA THR A 336 10.83 13.96 2.22
C THR A 336 10.05 12.87 1.49
N GLY A 337 8.83 13.19 1.05
CA GLY A 337 8.01 12.30 0.23
C GLY A 337 7.44 11.14 1.03
N ASP A 338 7.55 9.92 0.49
CA ASP A 338 7.01 8.71 1.10
C ASP A 338 7.97 8.16 2.16
N VAL A 339 7.58 8.29 3.42
CA VAL A 339 8.38 7.91 4.60
C VAL A 339 7.77 6.68 5.25
N ARG A 340 8.64 5.74 5.66
CA ARG A 340 8.28 4.53 6.40
C ARG A 340 9.08 4.45 7.69
N ILE A 341 8.39 4.19 8.80
CA ILE A 341 9.00 3.96 10.11
C ILE A 341 8.66 2.56 10.60
N ILE A 342 9.68 1.73 10.83
CA ILE A 342 9.53 0.35 11.31
C ILE A 342 10.04 0.24 12.73
N PHE A 343 9.27 -0.40 13.61
CA PHE A 343 9.61 -0.59 15.02
C PHE A 343 10.00 -2.05 15.31
N TYR A 344 11.02 -2.21 16.17
CA TYR A 344 11.62 -3.49 16.55
C TYR A 344 11.82 -3.57 18.06
N GLN A 345 11.65 -4.77 18.62
CA GLN A 345 11.93 -5.01 20.04
C GLN A 345 13.44 -5.03 20.34
N LYS A 346 14.23 -5.53 19.40
CA LYS A 346 15.70 -5.63 19.48
C LYS A 346 16.29 -5.18 18.15
N MET A 347 17.53 -4.72 18.15
CA MET A 347 18.23 -4.28 16.92
C MET A 347 18.29 -5.36 15.85
N PHE A 348 18.40 -6.61 16.28
CA PHE A 348 18.30 -7.80 15.44
C PHE A 348 17.15 -8.66 15.96
N GLY A 349 16.04 -8.67 15.24
CA GLY A 349 14.82 -9.36 15.66
C GLY A 349 13.64 -9.11 14.73
N GLY A 350 12.52 -9.77 15.00
CA GLY A 350 11.29 -9.60 14.23
C GLY A 350 10.70 -8.19 14.39
N ARG A 351 10.20 -7.64 13.28
CA ARG A 351 9.43 -6.39 13.26
C ARG A 351 8.19 -6.50 14.17
N LEU A 352 7.89 -5.43 14.90
CA LEU A 352 6.70 -5.34 15.75
C LEU A 352 5.50 -4.82 14.95
N PHE A 353 5.68 -3.65 14.35
CA PHE A 353 4.73 -2.92 13.53
C PHE A 353 5.46 -1.83 12.75
N TYR A 354 4.80 -1.23 11.76
CA TYR A 354 5.33 -0.09 11.03
C TYR A 354 4.21 0.86 10.61
N CYS A 355 4.57 2.03 10.11
CA CYS A 355 3.64 2.92 9.42
C CYS A 355 4.32 3.57 8.21
N CYS A 356 3.53 3.91 7.21
CA CYS A 356 3.96 4.72 6.08
C CYS A 356 3.05 5.96 5.97
N PHE A 357 3.64 7.09 5.63
CA PHE A 357 2.93 8.35 5.39
C PHE A 357 3.67 9.14 4.32
N ASN A 358 3.06 10.21 3.82
CA ASN A 358 3.70 11.10 2.87
C ASN A 358 3.82 12.50 3.50
N THR A 359 4.99 13.12 3.41
CA THR A 359 5.30 14.38 4.09
C THR A 359 4.48 15.57 3.58
N ALA A 360 3.96 15.52 2.35
CA ALA A 360 3.13 16.58 1.79
C ALA A 360 1.75 16.67 2.45
N PHE A 361 1.25 15.58 3.04
CA PHE A 361 -0.07 15.52 3.67
C PHE A 361 -0.02 15.83 5.18
N ILE A 362 1.14 16.25 5.69
CA ILE A 362 1.32 16.66 7.08
C ILE A 362 0.81 18.09 7.23
N ARG A 363 -0.45 18.25 7.62
CA ARG A 363 -1.05 19.58 7.86
C ARG A 363 -0.58 20.14 9.20
N ASN A 364 -0.99 19.48 10.28
CA ASN A 364 -0.55 19.80 11.63
C ASN A 364 0.85 19.24 11.79
N SER A 365 1.76 19.95 12.47
CA SER A 365 3.15 19.52 12.72
C SER A 365 3.25 18.23 13.56
N LEU A 366 2.19 17.44 13.64
CA LEU A 366 1.97 16.28 14.47
C LEU A 366 1.21 15.21 13.66
N ILE A 367 1.72 13.98 13.64
CA ILE A 367 0.96 12.79 13.23
C ILE A 367 0.74 11.96 14.49
N GLN A 368 -0.52 11.58 14.76
CA GLN A 368 -0.88 10.66 15.83
C GLN A 368 -1.58 9.43 15.24
N LEU A 369 -1.05 8.24 15.53
CA LEU A 369 -1.56 6.96 15.03
C LEU A 369 -1.90 6.02 16.18
N LYS A 370 -3.13 5.53 16.22
CA LYS A 370 -3.56 4.48 17.15
C LYS A 370 -3.09 3.11 16.67
N VAL A 371 -3.16 2.08 17.54
CA VAL A 371 -2.77 0.70 17.18
C VAL A 371 -3.44 0.21 15.90
N ARG A 372 -4.72 0.53 15.70
CA ARG A 372 -5.51 0.13 14.52
C ARG A 372 -5.02 0.76 13.21
N GLU A 373 -4.23 1.82 13.28
CA GLU A 373 -3.69 2.57 12.15
C GLU A 373 -2.22 2.20 11.86
N MET A 374 -1.68 1.25 12.63
CA MET A 374 -0.34 0.69 12.46
C MET A 374 -0.41 -0.58 11.61
N ASP A 375 0.61 -0.78 10.79
CA ASP A 375 0.69 -1.90 9.87
C ASP A 375 1.28 -3.14 10.52
N LYS A 376 0.73 -4.31 10.15
CA LYS A 376 1.23 -5.65 10.51
C LYS A 376 1.48 -5.85 12.01
N VAL A 377 0.63 -5.29 12.87
CA VAL A 377 0.72 -5.48 14.33
C VAL A 377 0.46 -6.94 14.70
N GLY A 378 1.55 -7.69 14.92
CA GLY A 378 1.52 -9.08 15.34
C GLY A 378 1.14 -9.25 16.81
N LYS A 379 1.05 -10.51 17.28
CA LYS A 379 0.74 -10.82 18.70
C LYS A 379 1.68 -10.09 19.68
N LYS A 380 2.98 -10.08 19.37
CA LYS A 380 4.00 -9.36 20.16
C LYS A 380 3.85 -7.84 20.12
N GLY A 381 3.44 -7.28 18.98
CA GLY A 381 3.16 -5.85 18.87
C GLY A 381 1.94 -5.47 19.72
N ARG A 382 0.88 -6.28 19.71
CA ARG A 382 -0.31 -6.03 20.54
C ARG A 382 -0.05 -6.20 22.03
N SER A 383 0.82 -7.13 22.43
CA SER A 383 1.10 -7.36 23.86
C SER A 383 1.87 -6.21 24.53
N ILE A 384 2.55 -5.37 23.74
CA ILE A 384 3.29 -4.21 24.25
C ILE A 384 2.53 -2.89 24.05
N CYS A 385 1.45 -2.87 23.26
CA CYS A 385 0.60 -1.70 23.08
C CYS A 385 -0.55 -1.75 24.10
N GLY A 386 -0.57 -0.82 25.05
CA GLY A 386 -1.68 -0.65 25.97
C GLY A 386 -2.99 -0.19 25.30
N PRO A 387 -4.10 -0.15 26.05
CA PRO A 387 -5.42 0.21 25.50
C PRO A 387 -5.48 1.63 24.92
N ASN A 388 -4.65 2.55 25.41
CA ASN A 388 -4.55 3.94 24.96
C ASN A 388 -3.26 4.20 24.17
N PHE A 389 -2.67 3.16 23.57
CA PHE A 389 -1.45 3.33 22.76
C PHE A 389 -1.66 4.34 21.64
N CYS A 390 -0.68 5.22 21.50
CA CYS A 390 -0.59 6.21 20.43
C CYS A 390 0.88 6.39 20.03
N LEU A 391 1.16 6.27 18.73
CA LEU A 391 2.40 6.74 18.13
C LEU A 391 2.23 8.20 17.77
N GLU A 392 3.09 9.05 18.31
CA GLU A 392 3.15 10.48 18.02
C GLU A 392 4.47 10.80 17.30
N LEU A 393 4.35 11.46 16.14
CA LEU A 393 5.46 11.97 15.35
C LEU A 393 5.35 13.50 15.29
N LEU A 394 6.34 14.20 15.84
CA LEU A 394 6.39 15.65 15.82
C LEU A 394 7.34 16.14 14.72
N PHE A 395 6.83 17.01 13.87
CA PHE A 395 7.56 17.65 12.80
C PHE A 395 7.81 19.13 13.11
N GLY A 396 8.81 19.72 12.46
CA GLY A 396 8.93 21.17 12.35
C GLY A 396 7.90 21.74 11.36
N PRO A 397 7.79 23.08 11.29
CA PRO A 397 7.01 23.74 10.25
C PRO A 397 7.46 23.28 8.86
N ALA A 398 6.56 23.37 7.88
CA ALA A 398 6.93 23.11 6.49
C ALA A 398 8.12 24.01 6.10
N ASN A 399 9.16 23.44 5.49
CA ASN A 399 10.27 24.24 5.00
C ASN A 399 9.76 25.19 3.90
N ALA A 400 9.53 26.45 4.24
CA ALA A 400 9.11 27.52 3.32
C ALA A 400 10.21 27.95 2.32
N LYS A 401 11.18 27.08 2.01
CA LYS A 401 12.28 27.42 1.07
C LYS A 401 11.85 27.47 -0.40
N GLN A 402 10.56 27.40 -0.71
CA GLN A 402 10.03 27.57 -2.06
C GLN A 402 8.96 28.66 -2.19
N SER A 403 8.60 29.40 -1.13
CA SER A 403 7.64 30.50 -1.25
C SER A 403 8.29 31.88 -1.52
N SER A 404 9.60 31.95 -1.77
CA SER A 404 10.30 33.19 -2.10
C SER A 404 10.83 33.20 -3.54
N ARG A 405 9.90 33.13 -4.49
CA ARG A 405 9.97 33.59 -5.89
C ARG A 405 8.52 33.95 -6.21
N THR A 406 8.04 35.18 -6.31
CA THR A 406 8.61 36.44 -6.80
C THR A 406 7.69 37.57 -6.32
N THR A 407 8.18 38.49 -5.51
CA THR A 407 7.66 39.87 -5.40
C THR A 407 8.86 40.80 -5.29
N SER A 408 9.48 41.06 -6.43
CA SER A 408 10.48 42.10 -6.65
C SER A 408 10.55 42.31 -8.16
N GLY A 409 10.25 43.45 -8.75
CA GLY A 409 9.77 44.74 -8.28
C GLY A 409 9.66 45.57 -9.55
N ASP A 410 8.58 46.33 -9.71
CA ASP A 410 8.44 47.34 -10.76
C ASP A 410 7.83 48.59 -10.10
N ASP A 411 8.66 49.29 -9.32
CA ASP A 411 8.43 50.70 -9.04
C ASP A 411 9.07 51.48 -10.19
N VAL A 412 8.24 51.91 -11.13
CA VAL A 412 8.61 52.86 -12.17
C VAL A 412 8.50 54.26 -11.55
N GLU A 413 9.65 54.82 -11.16
CA GLU A 413 9.82 56.27 -11.03
C GLU A 413 9.67 56.90 -12.42
N SER A 414 8.63 57.71 -12.59
CA SER A 414 8.49 58.65 -13.70
C SER A 414 8.90 60.04 -13.23
N ASP A 415 10.16 60.39 -13.49
CA ASP A 415 10.61 61.78 -13.61
C ASP A 415 10.36 62.24 -15.06
N ASN A 416 9.43 63.19 -15.23
CA ASN A 416 9.49 64.30 -16.19
C ASN A 416 8.36 65.30 -15.95
#